data_AF-A0A2D4LAK4-F1
#
_entry.id   AF-A0A2D4LAK4-F1
#
_cell.length_a   1.000
_cell.length_b   1.000
_cell.length_c   1.000
_cell.angle_alpha   90.00
_cell.angle_beta   90.00
_cell.angle_gamma   90.00
#
_symmetry.space_group_name_H-M   'P 1'
#
loop_
_entity.id
_entity.type
_entity.pdbx_description
1 polymer ?
#
loop_
_entity_poly.entity_id
_entity_poly.type
_entity_poly.pdbx_seq_one_letter_code
_entity_poly.pdbx_strand_id
1 'polypeptide(L)'
;MLKWHPRQRGTHPTYGTNGCFKALDDILNVKLIHILNMVTGSTHVYPLAEGETLQSIKIKIAADTGIPEQDQELLQEGGLMLFPEKLDVQYLADIKLNDATAADINLFFLFDDR
;
A
#
# COMPACT_ATOMS: atom_id res chain seq x y z
N MET A 1 -10.92 15.51 -13.13
CA MET A 1 -10.92 15.99 -14.53
C MET A 1 -12.31 16.26 -15.11
N LEU A 2 -13.39 15.72 -14.55
CA LEU A 2 -14.78 15.88 -15.04
C LEU A 2 -15.49 17.17 -14.58
N LYS A 3 -14.75 18.20 -14.13
CA LYS A 3 -15.36 19.49 -13.81
C LYS A 3 -15.90 20.14 -15.08
N TRP A 4 -17.19 20.45 -15.09
CA TRP A 4 -17.83 21.12 -16.22
C TRP A 4 -17.23 22.50 -16.50
N HIS A 5 -16.97 23.29 -15.45
CA HIS A 5 -16.46 24.65 -15.56
C HIS A 5 -15.05 24.68 -16.21
N PRO A 6 -14.88 25.34 -17.38
CA PRO A 6 -13.67 25.20 -18.20
C PRO A 6 -12.41 25.75 -17.52
N ARG A 7 -12.49 26.91 -16.86
CA ARG A 7 -11.34 27.53 -16.17
C ARG A 7 -10.95 26.88 -14.84
N GLN A 8 -11.84 26.08 -14.26
CA GLN A 8 -11.60 25.39 -12.98
C GLN A 8 -11.32 23.91 -13.18
N ARG A 9 -11.42 23.42 -14.42
CA ARG A 9 -11.08 22.04 -14.76
C ARG A 9 -9.56 21.92 -14.69
N GLY A 10 -9.10 20.87 -14.01
CA GLY A 10 -7.66 20.62 -13.85
C GLY A 10 -6.99 21.49 -12.78
N THR A 11 -7.72 22.39 -12.13
CA THR A 11 -7.25 23.12 -10.96
C THR A 11 -7.27 22.20 -9.74
N HIS A 12 -6.12 22.02 -9.11
CA HIS A 12 -5.98 21.26 -7.86
C HIS A 12 -5.85 22.24 -6.68
N PRO A 13 -6.46 21.98 -5.51
CA PRO A 13 -6.37 22.89 -4.36
C PRO A 13 -4.94 23.14 -3.90
N THR A 14 -4.08 22.12 -3.92
CA THR A 14 -2.67 22.22 -3.48
C THR A 14 -1.75 22.76 -4.56
N TYR A 15 -1.99 22.41 -5.82
CA TYR A 15 -1.07 22.69 -6.94
C TYR A 15 -1.54 23.82 -7.86
N GLY A 16 -2.69 24.43 -7.55
CA GLY A 16 -3.26 25.55 -8.30
C GLY A 16 -3.76 25.17 -9.70
N THR A 17 -3.78 26.17 -10.58
CA THR A 17 -4.24 26.04 -11.96
C THR A 17 -3.36 25.08 -12.74
N ASN A 18 -3.97 24.15 -13.48
CA ASN A 18 -3.28 23.06 -14.22
C ASN A 18 -2.53 22.03 -13.34
N GLY A 19 -2.74 22.07 -12.02
CA GLY A 19 -2.12 21.15 -11.06
C GLY A 19 -2.59 19.70 -11.11
N CYS A 20 -3.50 19.34 -12.02
CA CYS A 20 -4.06 17.98 -12.08
C CYS A 20 -3.06 16.90 -12.49
N PHE A 21 -2.05 17.23 -13.30
CA PHE A 21 -1.02 16.26 -13.68
C PHE A 21 -0.11 15.95 -12.50
N LYS A 22 0.24 16.96 -11.69
CA LYS A 22 1.03 16.76 -10.48
C LYS A 22 0.26 15.97 -9.42
N ALA A 23 -1.03 16.25 -9.26
CA ALA A 23 -1.90 15.44 -8.40
C ALA A 23 -2.00 13.98 -8.86
N LEU A 24 -1.98 13.74 -10.19
CA LEU A 24 -1.98 12.38 -10.73
C LEU A 24 -0.62 11.70 -10.54
N ASP A 25 0.47 12.44 -10.70
CA ASP A 25 1.82 11.96 -10.45
C ASP A 25 1.98 11.52 -8.98
N ASP A 26 1.46 12.29 -8.03
CA ASP A 26 1.44 11.87 -6.63
C ASP A 26 0.72 10.54 -6.43
N ILE A 27 -0.44 10.35 -7.09
CA ILE A 27 -1.22 9.10 -7.00
C ILE A 27 -0.45 7.93 -7.61
N LEU A 28 0.20 8.14 -8.76
CA LEU A 28 0.99 7.11 -9.44
C LEU A 28 2.25 6.74 -8.64
N ASN A 29 2.83 7.69 -7.91
CA ASN A 29 4.01 7.47 -7.09
C ASN A 29 3.68 6.87 -5.71
N VAL A 30 2.40 6.68 -5.36
CA VAL A 30 2.03 5.97 -4.13
C VAL A 30 2.39 4.49 -4.26
N LYS A 31 3.21 4.00 -3.34
CA LYS A 31 3.44 2.57 -3.15
C LYS A 31 2.32 2.00 -2.28
N LEU A 32 1.66 0.95 -2.75
CA LEU A 32 0.58 0.29 -2.03
C LEU A 32 1.01 -1.13 -1.64
N ILE A 33 0.63 -1.55 -0.44
CA ILE A 33 0.76 -2.92 0.03
C ILE A 33 -0.64 -3.51 0.21
N HIS A 34 -0.83 -4.71 -0.31
CA HIS A 34 -2.07 -5.46 -0.19
C HIS A 34 -1.88 -6.54 0.87
N ILE A 35 -2.81 -6.63 1.81
CA ILE A 35 -2.77 -7.59 2.92
C ILE A 35 -4.08 -8.34 2.95
N LEU A 36 -4.05 -9.61 2.58
CA LEU A 36 -5.18 -10.50 2.70
C LEU A 36 -5.22 -11.05 4.12
N ASN A 37 -6.25 -10.68 4.87
CA ASN A 37 -6.54 -11.30 6.16
C ASN A 37 -7.15 -12.69 5.91
N MET A 38 -6.42 -13.74 6.32
CA MET A 38 -6.86 -15.12 6.13
C MET A 38 -7.92 -15.56 7.13
N VAL A 39 -8.11 -14.83 8.22
CA VAL A 39 -9.17 -15.08 9.22
C VAL A 39 -10.51 -14.57 8.70
N THR A 40 -10.55 -13.36 8.14
CA THR A 40 -11.79 -12.73 7.67
C THR A 40 -12.03 -12.90 6.17
N GLY A 41 -10.99 -13.23 5.40
CA GLY A 41 -11.03 -13.28 3.94
C GLY A 41 -11.06 -11.89 3.27
N SER A 42 -10.77 -10.81 4.02
CA SER A 42 -10.79 -9.44 3.50
C SER A 42 -9.40 -8.93 3.13
N THR A 43 -9.29 -8.24 2.00
CA THR A 43 -8.04 -7.57 1.58
C THR A 43 -8.02 -6.13 2.08
N HIS A 44 -7.01 -5.80 2.87
CA HIS A 44 -6.70 -4.45 3.32
C HIS A 44 -5.59 -3.85 2.45
N VAL A 45 -5.69 -2.57 2.10
CA VAL A 45 -4.71 -1.89 1.26
C VAL A 45 -4.15 -0.69 2.00
N TYR A 46 -2.83 -0.66 2.19
CA TYR A 46 -2.16 0.39 2.94
C TYR A 46 -1.19 1.16 2.03
N PRO A 47 -1.27 2.50 2.02
CA PRO A 47 -0.25 3.32 1.37
C PRO A 47 1.02 3.34 2.21
N LEU A 48 2.14 3.09 1.54
CA LEU A 48 3.48 3.07 2.12
C LEU A 48 4.17 4.40 1.82
N ALA A 49 4.42 5.19 2.86
CA ALA A 49 5.20 6.41 2.73
C ALA A 49 6.71 6.12 2.73
N GLU A 50 7.50 7.01 2.11
CA GLU A 50 8.97 6.93 2.16
C GLU A 50 9.46 7.03 3.62
N GLY A 51 10.05 5.95 4.12
CA GLY A 51 10.53 5.85 5.51
C GLY A 51 9.56 5.20 6.50
N GLU A 52 8.40 4.68 6.04
CA GLU A 52 7.58 3.81 6.90
C GLU A 52 8.28 2.48 7.19
N THR A 53 8.25 2.08 8.46
CA THR A 53 8.80 0.81 8.94
C THR A 53 7.70 -0.26 9.03
N LEU A 54 8.10 -1.53 9.06
CA LEU A 54 7.17 -2.66 9.24
C LEU A 54 6.29 -2.49 10.49
N GLN A 55 6.83 -1.91 11.57
CA GLN A 55 6.09 -1.67 12.81
C GLN A 55 4.91 -0.71 12.60
N SER A 56 5.12 0.39 11.87
CA SER A 56 4.04 1.32 11.54
C SER A 56 2.90 0.65 10.79
N ILE A 57 3.23 -0.30 9.91
CA ILE A 57 2.23 -1.06 9.14
C ILE A 57 1.52 -2.05 10.06
N LYS A 58 2.24 -2.80 10.89
CA LYS A 58 1.65 -3.71 11.88
C LYS A 58 0.67 -3.01 12.83
N ILE A 59 0.97 -1.78 13.24
CA ILE A 59 0.05 -0.95 14.05
C ILE A 59 -1.23 -0.62 13.26
N LYS A 60 -1.12 -0.23 11.98
CA LYS A 60 -2.29 0.02 11.12
C LYS A 60 -3.14 -1.24 10.95
N ILE A 61 -2.48 -2.39 10.70
CA ILE A 61 -3.14 -3.69 10.62
C ILE A 61 -3.86 -4.00 11.93
N ALA A 62 -3.21 -3.82 13.08
CA ALA A 62 -3.81 -4.10 14.38
C ALA A 62 -5.06 -3.26 14.64
N ALA A 63 -5.06 -2.00 14.20
CA ALA A 63 -6.22 -1.12 14.31
C ALA A 63 -7.39 -1.59 13.43
N ASP A 64 -7.11 -2.13 12.24
CA ASP A 64 -8.13 -2.53 11.27
C ASP A 64 -8.64 -3.97 11.47
N THR A 65 -7.75 -4.90 11.84
CA THR A 65 -8.06 -6.34 11.99
C THR A 65 -8.29 -6.75 13.44
N GLY A 66 -7.81 -5.96 14.41
CA GLY A 66 -7.85 -6.30 15.84
C GLY A 66 -6.81 -7.32 16.28
N ILE A 67 -5.96 -7.83 15.38
CA ILE A 67 -4.90 -8.79 15.70
C ILE A 67 -3.71 -8.01 16.27
N PRO A 68 -3.23 -8.31 17.49
CA PRO A 68 -2.11 -7.59 18.08
C PRO A 68 -0.81 -7.88 17.32
N GLU A 69 0.11 -6.93 17.30
CA GLU A 69 1.34 -6.97 16.47
C GLU A 69 2.20 -8.24 16.64
N GLN A 70 2.13 -8.84 17.83
CA GLN A 70 2.83 -10.06 18.24
C GLN A 70 2.22 -11.34 17.64
N ASP A 71 0.90 -11.35 17.41
CA ASP A 71 0.15 -12.49 16.86
C ASP A 71 -0.02 -12.34 15.32
N GLN A 72 0.45 -11.23 14.74
CA GLN A 72 0.43 -10.98 13.30
C GLN A 72 1.59 -11.69 12.60
N GLU A 73 1.29 -12.83 11.99
CA GLU A 73 2.18 -13.51 11.04
C GLU A 73 1.90 -13.04 9.61
N LEU A 74 2.87 -12.34 9.04
CA LEU A 74 2.81 -11.87 7.65
C LEU A 74 3.68 -12.74 6.75
N LEU A 75 3.06 -13.39 5.78
CA LEU A 75 3.70 -14.26 4.80
C LEU A 75 3.56 -13.69 3.40
N GLN A 76 4.59 -13.88 2.57
CA GLN A 76 4.53 -13.62 1.13
C GLN A 76 4.14 -14.89 0.37
N GLU A 77 3.76 -14.78 -0.91
CA GLU A 77 3.36 -15.92 -1.78
C GLU A 77 4.32 -17.12 -1.77
N GLY A 78 5.61 -16.91 -1.50
CA GLY A 78 6.62 -17.97 -1.38
C GLY A 78 6.67 -18.67 -0.02
N GLY A 79 5.78 -18.34 0.93
CA GLY A 79 5.82 -18.85 2.30
C GLY A 79 6.98 -18.29 3.15
N LEU A 80 7.66 -17.23 2.67
CA LEU A 80 8.65 -16.53 3.47
C LEU A 80 7.95 -15.60 4.46
N MET A 81 8.31 -15.76 5.74
CA MET A 81 7.92 -14.85 6.80
C MET A 81 8.68 -13.54 6.67
N LEU A 82 7.99 -12.40 6.80
CA LEU A 82 8.63 -11.10 6.78
C LEU A 82 9.47 -10.89 8.05
N PHE A 83 10.79 -10.83 7.88
CA PHE A 83 11.69 -10.47 8.98
C PHE A 83 11.72 -8.94 9.18
N PRO A 84 11.63 -8.45 10.44
CA PRO A 84 11.58 -7.02 10.76
C PRO A 84 12.83 -6.23 10.35
N GLU A 85 13.94 -6.91 10.07
CA GLU A 85 15.24 -6.29 9.78
C GLU A 85 15.47 -5.98 8.29
N LYS A 86 14.63 -6.49 7.38
CA LYS A 86 14.89 -6.46 5.92
C LYS A 86 13.72 -5.96 5.06
N LEU A 87 12.73 -5.29 5.62
CA LEU A 87 11.77 -4.55 4.80
C LEU A 87 12.36 -3.19 4.41
N ASP A 88 13.46 -3.21 3.66
CA ASP A 88 13.82 -2.04 2.87
C ASP A 88 12.77 -1.92 1.78
N VAL A 89 12.13 -0.75 1.72
CA VAL A 89 11.15 -0.32 0.70
C VAL A 89 11.64 -0.56 -0.74
N GLN A 90 12.94 -0.81 -0.91
CA GLN A 90 13.64 -1.24 -2.12
C GLN A 90 13.21 -2.63 -2.61
N TYR A 91 12.94 -3.59 -1.70
CA TYR A 91 12.56 -4.96 -2.06
C TYR A 91 11.14 -5.06 -2.65
N LEU A 92 10.25 -4.14 -2.26
CA LEU A 92 8.89 -4.00 -2.80
C LEU A 92 8.87 -3.29 -4.18
N ALA A 93 9.97 -2.66 -4.58
CA ALA A 93 10.03 -1.77 -5.74
C ALA A 93 10.80 -2.35 -6.95
N ASP A 94 11.64 -3.37 -6.78
CA ASP A 94 12.46 -3.91 -7.88
C ASP A 94 11.72 -4.85 -8.84
N ILE A 95 10.47 -5.22 -8.54
CA ILE A 95 9.65 -6.02 -9.46
C ILE A 95 9.06 -5.07 -10.49
N LYS A 96 9.82 -4.87 -11.57
CA LYS A 96 9.47 -4.07 -12.75
C LYS A 96 7.98 -4.19 -13.09
N LEU A 97 7.32 -3.03 -13.11
CA LEU A 97 5.97 -2.82 -13.62
C LEU A 97 5.88 -3.29 -15.08
N ASN A 98 5.64 -4.58 -15.29
CA ASN A 98 5.10 -5.10 -16.55
C ASN A 98 3.58 -5.13 -16.38
N ASP A 99 2.91 -4.51 -17.36
CA ASP A 99 1.51 -4.05 -17.43
C ASP A 99 0.38 -5.06 -17.08
N ALA A 100 0.68 -6.27 -16.62
CA ALA A 100 -0.31 -7.34 -16.41
C ALA A 100 -0.40 -7.89 -14.97
N THR A 101 0.56 -7.60 -14.09
CA THR A 101 0.70 -8.35 -12.81
C THR A 101 0.77 -7.46 -11.55
N ALA A 102 0.63 -6.14 -11.69
CA ALA A 102 0.93 -5.17 -10.62
C ALA A 102 0.07 -5.29 -9.34
N ALA A 103 -1.12 -5.91 -9.41
CA ALA A 103 -1.99 -6.06 -8.25
C ALA A 103 -1.58 -7.22 -7.33
N ASP A 104 -0.94 -8.26 -7.86
CA ASP A 104 -0.58 -9.48 -7.10
C ASP A 104 0.86 -9.40 -6.55
N ILE A 105 1.71 -8.56 -7.13
CA ILE A 105 3.16 -8.51 -6.83
C ILE A 105 3.49 -8.06 -5.39
N ASN A 106 2.57 -7.38 -4.70
CA ASN A 106 2.75 -6.88 -3.31
C ASN A 106 1.64 -7.37 -2.37
N LEU A 107 1.19 -8.61 -2.55
CA LEU A 107 0.22 -9.26 -1.68
C LEU A 107 0.92 -10.01 -0.53
N PHE A 108 0.47 -9.72 0.69
CA PHE A 108 0.84 -10.43 1.91
C PHE A 108 -0.37 -11.12 2.52
N PHE A 109 -0.12 -12.29 3.10
CA PHE A 109 -1.12 -13.06 3.83
C PHE A 109 -0.92 -12.82 5.31
N LEU A 110 -1.97 -12.36 5.97
CA LEU A 110 -2.01 -12.17 7.40
C LEU A 110 -2.69 -13.38 8.05
N PHE A 111 -1.97 -14.02 8.95
CA PHE A 111 -2.46 -15.06 9.83
C PHE A 111 -2.45 -14.56 11.28
N ASP A 112 -3.36 -15.12 12.07
CA ASP A 112 -3.48 -14.89 13.51
C ASP A 112 -2.95 -16.14 14.22
N ASP A 113 -1.89 -16.00 15.01
CA ASP A 113 -1.22 -17.11 15.73
C ASP A 113 -1.93 -17.49 17.06
N ARG A 114 -3.22 -17.19 17.17
CA ARG A 114 -4.02 -17.36 18.39
C ARG A 114 -4.76 -18.70 18.49
#